data_AF-A0AAJ0E555-F1
#
_entry.id   AF-A0AAJ0E555-F1
#
_cell.length_a   1.000
_cell.length_b   1.000
_cell.length_c   1.000
_cell.angle_alpha   90.00
_cell.angle_beta   90.00
_cell.angle_gamma   90.00
#
_symmetry.space_group_name_H-M   'P 1'
#
loop_
_entity.id
_entity.type
_entity.pdbx_description
1 polymer ?
#
loop_
_entity_poly.entity_id
_entity_poly.type
_entity_poly.pdbx_seq_one_letter_code
_entity_poly.pdbx_strand_id
1 'polypeptide(L)'
;MVSLSLLAPSKVASALVLVLGLADMCNAAVQCDIITSVNCGKAKHHMGHKLPTSVGSTYYVDGFHGGVMNAKFQSMVNSVPGNSEFVDLTYNFNLGNYDRAYWVLLPTSFGGANECFAVYKNCDVTIRFWDKKDPLPNWYTLA
;
A
#
# COMPACT_ATOMS: atom_id res chain seq x y z
N MET A 1 3.96 65.78 -17.08
CA MET A 1 4.61 66.16 -15.81
C MET A 1 4.02 65.30 -14.70
N VAL A 2 4.90 64.86 -13.81
CA VAL A 2 4.73 63.80 -12.80
C VAL A 2 3.83 64.25 -11.64
N SER A 3 3.02 63.34 -11.09
CA SER A 3 2.91 63.23 -9.63
C SER A 3 2.41 61.83 -9.25
N LEU A 4 3.33 61.02 -8.70
CA LEU A 4 2.98 59.87 -7.86
C LEU A 4 2.64 60.38 -6.46
N SER A 5 1.66 59.76 -5.81
CA SER A 5 1.56 59.75 -4.35
C SER A 5 1.21 58.33 -3.91
N LEU A 6 2.20 57.67 -3.33
CA LEU A 6 2.08 56.47 -2.51
C LEU A 6 1.30 56.79 -1.22
N LEU A 7 0.40 55.91 -0.80
CA LEU A 7 0.09 55.64 0.61
C LEU A 7 -0.53 54.24 0.75
N ALA A 8 -0.25 53.64 1.90
CA ALA A 8 -0.02 52.21 2.14
C ALA A 8 -1.29 51.41 2.53
N PRO A 9 -1.19 50.08 2.74
CA PRO A 9 -2.31 49.15 2.82
C PRO A 9 -2.79 48.93 4.27
N SER A 10 -4.05 48.54 4.48
CA SER A 10 -4.40 47.65 5.60
C SER A 10 -5.80 47.05 5.46
N LYS A 11 -5.82 45.71 5.54
CA LYS A 11 -6.72 44.82 6.32
C LYS A 11 -8.22 45.12 6.21
N VAL A 12 -9.02 44.20 5.68
CA VAL A 12 -9.90 43.23 6.38
C VAL A 12 -10.85 42.74 5.26
N ALA A 13 -11.25 41.48 5.05
CA ALA A 13 -11.46 40.34 5.91
C ALA A 13 -11.37 39.05 5.08
N SER A 14 -11.00 37.98 5.77
CA SER A 14 -11.19 36.58 5.40
C SER A 14 -12.59 36.31 4.84
N ALA A 15 -12.64 35.69 3.66
CA ALA A 15 -13.72 34.78 3.30
C ALA A 15 -13.10 33.40 3.06
N LEU A 16 -12.72 32.77 4.17
CA LEU A 16 -12.41 31.35 4.24
C LEU A 16 -13.76 30.62 4.08
N VAL A 17 -14.15 30.33 2.84
CA VAL A 17 -15.27 29.42 2.59
C VAL A 17 -14.74 28.02 2.81
N LEU A 18 -14.92 27.51 4.03
CA LEU A 18 -14.88 26.09 4.34
C LEU A 18 -15.93 25.38 3.48
N VAL A 19 -15.51 24.79 2.37
CA VAL A 19 -16.20 23.63 1.82
C VAL A 19 -15.63 22.41 2.51
N LEU A 20 -16.04 22.22 3.77
CA LEU A 20 -16.05 20.91 4.42
C LEU A 20 -17.20 20.13 3.79
N GLY A 21 -16.86 19.27 2.83
CA GLY A 21 -17.85 18.44 2.16
C GLY A 21 -17.17 17.32 1.39
N LEU A 22 -16.78 16.28 2.12
CA LEU A 22 -16.38 14.96 1.58
C LEU A 22 -15.12 14.99 0.73
N ALA A 23 -14.00 15.45 1.32
CA ALA A 23 -12.76 14.75 1.04
C ALA A 23 -12.92 13.36 1.66
N ASP A 24 -13.44 12.40 0.90
CA ASP A 24 -12.91 11.04 1.02
C ASP A 24 -11.41 11.22 0.88
N MET A 25 -10.73 11.27 2.02
CA MET A 25 -9.29 11.22 2.05
C MET A 25 -8.97 9.86 1.45
N CYS A 26 -8.77 9.83 0.13
CA CYS A 26 -8.01 8.78 -0.51
C CYS A 26 -6.67 8.82 0.20
N ASN A 27 -6.55 8.07 1.30
CA ASN A 27 -5.26 7.60 1.77
C ASN A 27 -4.73 6.79 0.60
N ALA A 28 -4.06 7.47 -0.32
CA ALA A 28 -3.20 6.85 -1.29
C ALA A 28 -2.33 5.90 -0.48
N ALA A 29 -2.42 4.63 -0.80
CA ALA A 29 -1.66 3.63 -0.08
C ALA A 29 -0.18 3.99 -0.25
N VAL A 30 0.47 4.28 0.87
CA VAL A 30 1.92 4.52 0.88
C VAL A 30 2.58 3.19 0.55
N GLN A 31 3.73 3.19 -0.12
CA GLN A 31 4.47 1.93 -0.30
C GLN A 31 4.90 1.40 1.08
N CYS A 32 4.64 0.13 1.38
CA CYS A 32 5.05 -0.47 2.64
C CYS A 32 6.59 -0.58 2.71
N ASP A 33 7.15 -0.44 3.91
CA ASP A 33 8.60 -0.59 4.13
C ASP A 33 9.02 -2.06 4.04
N ILE A 34 10.05 -2.34 3.23
CA ILE A 34 10.73 -3.63 3.24
C ILE A 34 11.58 -3.73 4.50
N ILE A 35 11.41 -4.81 5.26
CA ILE A 35 12.13 -5.03 6.51
C ILE A 35 13.21 -6.09 6.32
N THR A 36 14.46 -5.64 6.32
CA THR A 36 15.64 -6.53 6.32
C THR A 36 16.03 -6.91 7.74
N SER A 37 15.19 -7.73 8.40
CA SER A 37 15.47 -8.26 9.74
C SER A 37 15.43 -9.79 9.70
N VAL A 38 16.43 -10.44 10.29
CA VAL A 38 16.43 -11.89 10.48
C VAL A 38 15.25 -12.37 11.32
N ASN A 39 14.58 -11.47 12.05
CA ASN A 39 13.43 -11.80 12.89
C ASN A 39 12.09 -11.50 12.20
N CYS A 40 12.09 -10.95 10.99
CA CYS A 40 10.86 -10.72 10.25
C CYS A 40 10.20 -12.05 9.92
N GLY A 41 8.95 -12.25 10.32
CA GLY A 41 8.32 -13.55 10.19
C GLY A 41 8.85 -14.60 11.16
N LYS A 42 9.17 -14.23 12.41
CA LYS A 42 9.47 -15.19 13.48
C LYS A 42 8.45 -15.19 14.62
N ALA A 43 7.31 -14.51 14.48
CA ALA A 43 6.32 -14.49 15.54
C ALA A 43 5.67 -15.87 15.72
N LYS A 44 5.13 -16.12 16.91
CA LYS A 44 4.50 -17.39 17.29
C LYS A 44 3.16 -17.68 16.58
N HIS A 45 2.76 -16.83 15.62
CA HIS A 45 1.43 -16.81 15.02
C HIS A 45 1.48 -16.81 13.48
N HIS A 46 2.34 -17.63 12.89
CA HIS A 46 2.38 -17.77 11.43
C HIS A 46 1.06 -18.35 10.93
N MET A 47 0.31 -17.53 10.21
CA MET A 47 -0.95 -17.94 9.59
C MET A 47 -0.91 -17.64 8.10
N GLY A 48 -1.23 -18.65 7.30
CA GLY A 48 -1.33 -18.54 5.85
C GLY A 48 -2.71 -18.02 5.45
N HIS A 49 -2.74 -17.00 4.60
CA HIS A 49 -3.97 -16.40 4.09
C HIS A 49 -3.96 -16.36 2.58
N LYS A 50 -5.15 -16.48 1.98
CA LYS A 50 -5.30 -16.42 0.51
C LYS A 50 -4.93 -15.04 0.00
N LEU A 51 -4.23 -15.01 -1.12
CA LEU A 51 -3.93 -13.80 -1.89
C LEU A 51 -4.76 -13.79 -3.18
N PRO A 52 -5.42 -12.68 -3.54
CA PRO A 52 -6.16 -12.58 -4.80
C PRO A 52 -5.24 -12.71 -6.00
N THR A 53 -5.64 -13.48 -7.02
CA THR A 53 -4.86 -13.68 -8.25
C THR A 53 -5.46 -12.97 -9.47
N SER A 54 -6.54 -12.20 -9.29
CA SER A 54 -7.14 -11.39 -10.33
C SER A 54 -7.09 -9.90 -9.96
N VAL A 55 -6.63 -9.04 -10.88
CA VAL A 55 -6.57 -7.60 -10.65
C VAL A 55 -7.97 -7.05 -10.33
N GLY A 56 -8.06 -6.23 -9.29
CA GLY A 56 -9.31 -5.68 -8.75
C GLY A 56 -9.99 -6.56 -7.71
N SER A 57 -9.66 -7.85 -7.63
CA SER A 57 -10.22 -8.74 -6.62
C SER A 57 -9.62 -8.50 -5.23
N THR A 58 -10.43 -8.73 -4.20
CA THR A 58 -10.08 -8.50 -2.80
C THR A 58 -10.46 -9.73 -1.99
N TYR A 59 -9.56 -10.19 -1.13
CA TYR A 59 -9.87 -11.17 -0.10
C TYR A 59 -9.85 -10.53 1.28
N TYR A 60 -10.83 -10.92 2.08
CA TYR A 60 -11.01 -10.45 3.45
C TYR A 60 -10.70 -11.60 4.40
N VAL A 61 -10.08 -11.27 5.53
CA VAL A 61 -9.81 -12.21 6.61
C VAL A 61 -10.20 -11.56 7.92
N ASP A 62 -10.60 -12.38 8.89
CA ASP A 62 -10.75 -11.91 10.27
C ASP A 62 -9.43 -11.28 10.69
N GLY A 63 -9.48 -9.99 10.97
CA GLY A 63 -8.34 -9.15 11.27
C GLY A 63 -7.99 -9.17 12.75
N PHE A 64 -7.00 -8.36 13.12
CA PHE A 64 -6.52 -8.26 14.49
C PHE A 64 -7.58 -7.62 15.41
N HIS A 65 -7.68 -8.12 16.64
CA HIS A 65 -8.57 -7.56 17.68
C HIS A 65 -10.06 -7.44 17.28
N GLY A 66 -10.55 -8.34 16.40
CA GLY A 66 -11.94 -8.36 15.97
C GLY A 66 -12.29 -7.40 14.82
N GLY A 67 -11.28 -6.76 14.22
CA GLY A 67 -11.43 -6.02 12.96
C GLY A 67 -11.41 -6.94 11.74
N VAL A 68 -11.46 -6.36 10.54
CA VAL A 68 -11.28 -7.08 9.26
C VAL A 68 -10.00 -6.57 8.60
N MET A 69 -9.15 -7.49 8.15
CA MET A 69 -8.03 -7.19 7.26
C MET A 69 -8.41 -7.55 5.83
N ASN A 70 -7.88 -6.82 4.84
CA ASN A 70 -8.00 -7.22 3.45
C ASN A 70 -6.68 -7.10 2.67
N ALA A 71 -6.62 -7.90 1.60
CA ALA A 71 -5.61 -7.81 0.57
C ALA A 71 -6.32 -7.67 -0.78
N LYS A 72 -6.01 -6.60 -1.53
CA LYS A 72 -6.53 -6.36 -2.88
C LYS A 72 -5.40 -6.43 -3.89
N PHE A 73 -5.60 -7.18 -4.98
CA PHE A 73 -4.65 -7.16 -6.09
C PHE A 73 -4.88 -5.88 -6.91
N GLN A 74 -4.04 -4.86 -6.72
CA GLN A 74 -4.25 -3.54 -7.31
C GLN A 74 -3.87 -3.48 -8.78
N SER A 75 -2.70 -4.01 -9.13
CA SER A 75 -2.20 -3.89 -10.50
C SER A 75 -1.14 -4.92 -10.83
N MET A 76 -1.03 -5.21 -12.13
CA MET A 76 0.05 -5.96 -12.75
C MET A 76 0.58 -5.13 -13.91
N VAL A 77 1.84 -4.71 -13.83
CA VAL A 77 2.47 -3.81 -14.82
C VAL A 77 3.80 -4.39 -15.25
N ASN A 78 4.20 -4.24 -16.52
CA ASN A 78 5.52 -4.71 -16.97
C ASN A 78 6.62 -4.01 -16.17
N SER A 79 7.54 -4.78 -15.58
CA SER A 79 8.63 -4.23 -14.74
C SER A 79 9.59 -3.34 -15.52
N VAL A 80 9.76 -3.63 -16.82
CA VAL A 80 10.57 -2.85 -17.74
C VAL A 80 9.71 -2.50 -18.96
N PRO A 81 9.62 -1.21 -19.36
CA PRO A 81 8.90 -0.82 -20.57
C PRO A 81 9.39 -1.59 -21.80
N GLY A 82 8.46 -2.19 -22.54
CA GLY A 82 8.76 -3.00 -23.73
C GLY A 82 9.23 -4.43 -23.45
N ASN A 83 9.48 -4.81 -22.20
CA ASN A 83 9.72 -6.21 -21.83
C ASN A 83 8.40 -6.87 -21.41
N SER A 84 8.07 -7.99 -22.04
CA SER A 84 6.86 -8.75 -21.71
C SER A 84 7.08 -9.92 -20.76
N GLU A 85 8.31 -10.22 -20.36
CA GLU A 85 8.66 -11.39 -19.52
C GLU A 85 8.35 -11.16 -18.04
N PHE A 86 8.62 -9.96 -17.54
CA PHE A 86 8.53 -9.65 -16.11
C PHE A 86 7.45 -8.61 -15.80
N VAL A 87 6.74 -8.82 -14.69
CA VAL A 87 5.74 -7.89 -14.16
C VAL A 87 5.97 -7.56 -12.69
N ASP A 88 5.62 -6.33 -12.33
CA ASP A 88 5.47 -5.91 -10.95
C ASP A 88 4.03 -6.16 -10.51
N LEU A 89 3.86 -6.93 -9.43
CA LEU A 89 2.58 -7.25 -8.82
C LEU A 89 2.38 -6.33 -7.62
N THR A 90 1.34 -5.49 -7.64
CA THR A 90 1.04 -4.60 -6.52
C THR A 90 -0.20 -5.07 -5.76
N TYR A 91 -0.04 -5.31 -4.47
CA TYR A 91 -1.10 -5.67 -3.54
C TYR A 91 -1.29 -4.55 -2.53
N ASN A 92 -2.54 -4.13 -2.34
CA ASN A 92 -2.90 -3.22 -1.27
C ASN A 92 -3.33 -4.01 -0.05
N PHE A 93 -2.65 -3.79 1.07
CA PHE A 93 -3.00 -4.38 2.35
C PHE A 93 -3.62 -3.32 3.25
N ASN A 94 -4.74 -3.67 3.86
CA ASN A 94 -5.45 -2.81 4.80
C ASN A 94 -5.74 -3.55 6.09
N LEU A 95 -5.25 -3.04 7.22
CA LEU A 95 -5.38 -3.62 8.57
C LEU A 95 -6.64 -3.14 9.32
N GLY A 96 -7.53 -2.40 8.66
CA GLY A 96 -8.76 -1.87 9.25
C GLY A 96 -8.46 -0.89 10.38
N ASN A 97 -9.01 -1.18 11.57
CA ASN A 97 -8.86 -0.33 12.78
C ASN A 97 -7.58 -0.63 13.58
N TYR A 98 -6.69 -1.49 13.08
CA TYR A 98 -5.45 -1.80 13.79
C TYR A 98 -4.39 -0.72 13.56
N ASP A 99 -4.00 -0.04 14.64
CA ASP A 99 -3.11 1.13 14.61
C ASP A 99 -1.61 0.81 14.78
N ARG A 100 -1.19 -0.47 14.71
CA ARG A 100 0.22 -0.85 14.75
C ARG A 100 0.67 -1.45 13.43
N ALA A 101 1.98 -1.57 13.26
CA ALA A 101 2.55 -2.30 12.14
C ALA A 101 2.31 -3.81 12.30
N TYR A 102 2.14 -4.49 11.17
CA TYR A 102 2.06 -5.94 11.09
C TYR A 102 2.94 -6.47 9.95
N TRP A 103 3.46 -7.69 10.05
CA TRP A 103 4.40 -8.20 9.06
C TRP A 103 3.71 -9.14 8.08
N VAL A 104 3.85 -8.83 6.80
CA VAL A 104 3.37 -9.67 5.70
C VAL A 104 4.58 -10.25 4.99
N LEU A 105 4.63 -11.57 4.87
CA LEU A 105 5.62 -12.28 4.08
C LEU A 105 5.00 -12.72 2.76
N LEU A 106 5.63 -12.27 1.67
CA LEU A 106 5.24 -12.59 0.31
C LEU A 106 6.41 -13.25 -0.43
N PRO A 107 6.14 -14.16 -1.37
CA PRO A 107 7.20 -14.78 -2.16
C PRO A 107 7.90 -13.75 -3.03
N THR A 108 9.20 -13.96 -3.28
CA THR A 108 9.96 -13.19 -4.26
C THR A 108 9.90 -13.84 -5.64
N SER A 109 10.18 -13.04 -6.67
CA SER A 109 10.27 -13.47 -8.07
C SER A 109 11.36 -14.50 -8.36
N PHE A 110 12.32 -14.68 -7.45
CA PHE A 110 13.47 -15.58 -7.64
C PHE A 110 13.27 -16.96 -7.01
N GLY A 111 12.04 -17.31 -6.63
CA GLY A 111 11.64 -18.67 -6.26
C GLY A 111 12.52 -19.30 -5.17
N GLY A 112 12.22 -19.02 -3.90
CA GLY A 112 12.90 -19.66 -2.76
C GLY A 112 13.09 -18.76 -1.53
N ALA A 113 12.78 -17.48 -1.65
CA ALA A 113 12.80 -16.54 -0.54
C ALA A 113 11.43 -15.86 -0.39
N ASN A 114 11.15 -15.42 0.84
CA ASN A 114 10.08 -14.49 1.12
C ASN A 114 10.68 -13.12 1.40
N GLU A 115 10.03 -12.09 0.91
CA GLU A 115 10.29 -10.71 1.31
C GLU A 115 9.26 -10.32 2.37
N CYS A 116 9.72 -9.53 3.34
CA CYS A 116 8.93 -9.15 4.50
C CYS A 116 8.63 -7.66 4.46
N PHE A 117 7.36 -7.31 4.58
CA PHE A 117 6.86 -5.95 4.52
C PHE A 117 6.22 -5.57 5.85
N ALA A 118 6.56 -4.38 6.36
CA ALA A 118 5.83 -3.79 7.48
C ALA A 118 4.60 -3.04 6.95
N VAL A 119 3.43 -3.62 7.17
CA VAL A 119 2.15 -3.01 6.81
C VAL A 119 1.67 -2.13 7.95
N TYR A 120 1.42 -0.85 7.66
CA TYR A 120 0.82 0.09 8.60
C TYR A 120 -0.44 0.70 8.02
N LYS A 121 -1.59 0.47 8.68
CA LYS A 121 -2.93 0.87 8.22
C LYS A 121 -3.23 0.38 6.80
N ASN A 122 -2.98 1.23 5.80
CA ASN A 122 -3.22 0.97 4.39
C ASN A 122 -1.94 1.25 3.62
N CYS A 123 -1.35 0.23 3.00
CA CYS A 123 -0.13 0.39 2.21
C CYS A 123 -0.06 -0.59 1.04
N ASP A 124 0.67 -0.19 0.00
CA ASP A 124 0.91 -1.00 -1.19
C ASP A 124 2.23 -1.76 -1.05
N VAL A 125 2.16 -3.07 -1.28
CA VAL A 125 3.30 -3.96 -1.42
C VAL A 125 3.50 -4.29 -2.89
N THR A 126 4.70 -4.07 -3.41
CA THR A 126 5.04 -4.41 -4.79
C THR A 126 6.07 -5.54 -4.82
N ILE A 127 5.68 -6.69 -5.36
CA ILE A 127 6.61 -7.77 -5.72
C ILE A 127 7.15 -7.45 -7.11
N ARG A 128 8.44 -7.15 -7.20
CA ARG A 128 9.07 -6.72 -8.45
C ARG A 128 9.60 -7.90 -9.28
N PHE A 129 9.61 -7.70 -10.59
CA PHE A 129 10.20 -8.64 -11.56
C PHE A 129 9.64 -10.07 -11.50
N TRP A 130 8.35 -10.24 -11.21
CA TRP A 130 7.69 -11.55 -11.24
C TRP A 130 7.69 -12.12 -12.66
N ASP A 131 8.16 -13.36 -12.84
CA ASP A 131 8.13 -14.03 -14.14
C ASP A 131 6.68 -14.39 -14.50
N LYS A 132 6.20 -13.93 -15.67
CA LYS A 132 4.84 -14.25 -16.14
C LYS A 132 4.60 -15.73 -16.37
N LYS A 133 5.66 -16.54 -16.52
CA LYS A 133 5.57 -18.00 -16.64
C LYS A 133 5.22 -18.66 -15.31
N ASP A 134 5.52 -18.01 -14.19
CA ASP A 134 5.24 -18.54 -12.88
C ASP A 134 3.78 -18.29 -12.46
N PRO A 135 3.11 -19.28 -11.83
CA PRO A 135 1.79 -19.08 -11.26
C PRO A 135 1.80 -17.92 -10.27
N LEU A 136 0.82 -17.02 -10.37
CA LEU A 136 0.72 -15.89 -9.44
C LEU A 136 0.67 -16.36 -7.97
N PRO A 137 1.28 -15.60 -7.05
CA PRO A 137 1.21 -15.93 -5.64
C PRO A 137 -0.24 -15.90 -5.19
N ASN A 138 -0.69 -17.00 -4.60
CA ASN A 138 -2.07 -17.19 -4.15
C ASN A 138 -2.18 -17.30 -2.63
N TRP A 139 -1.06 -17.13 -1.91
CA TRP A 139 -1.00 -17.08 -0.45
C TRP A 139 0.05 -16.07 0.02
N TYR A 140 -0.15 -15.56 1.24
CA TYR A 140 0.82 -14.79 2.01
C TYR A 140 0.80 -15.26 3.47
N THR A 141 1.86 -14.97 4.21
CA THR A 141 1.92 -15.28 5.65
C THR A 141 1.81 -14.01 6.46
N LEU A 142 0.95 -14.04 7.47
CA LEU A 142 0.89 -13.06 8.55
C LEU A 142 1.82 -13.50 9.68
N ALA A 143 2.68 -12.58 10.15
CA ALA A 143 3.62 -12.82 11.23
C ALA A 143 4.00 -11.57 12.04
#